data_AF-A0A5J4P5K6-F1
#
_entry.id   AF-A0A5J4P5K6-F1
#
_cell.length_a   1.000
_cell.length_b   1.000
_cell.length_c   1.000
_cell.angle_alpha   90.00
_cell.angle_beta   90.00
_cell.angle_gamma   90.00
#
_symmetry.space_group_name_H-M   'P 1'
#
loop_
_entity.id
_entity.type
_entity.pdbx_description
1 polymer ?
#
loop_
_entity_poly.entity_id
_entity_poly.type
_entity_poly.pdbx_seq_one_letter_code
_entity_poly.pdbx_strand_id
1 'polypeptide(L)'
;LNAKREQGYKLGNPKATFTNDMRAKASNVKRDKANTNPNNARAKAVISNLLTERNTQSEITRYLNANGFQSSTGKQFTPKAVARLIQRYNLK
;
A
#
# COMPACT_ATOMS: atom_id res chain seq x y z
N LEU A 1 -9.92 -32.01 6.31
CA LEU A 1 -8.49 -31.93 5.93
C LEU A 1 -7.98 -33.27 5.39
N ASN A 2 -8.26 -34.38 6.09
CA ASN A 2 -7.84 -35.74 5.68
C ASN A 2 -8.39 -36.17 4.31
N ALA A 3 -9.68 -35.90 4.02
CA ALA A 3 -10.29 -36.16 2.71
C ALA A 3 -9.53 -35.53 1.52
N LYS A 4 -8.93 -34.34 1.68
CA LYS A 4 -8.12 -33.69 0.64
C LYS A 4 -6.74 -34.33 0.49
N ARG A 5 -6.15 -34.83 1.59
CA ARG A 5 -4.89 -35.61 1.53
C ARG A 5 -5.11 -36.96 0.85
N GLU A 6 -6.22 -37.61 1.15
CA GLU A 6 -6.64 -38.88 0.56
C GLU A 6 -6.94 -38.74 -0.94
N GLN A 7 -7.46 -37.58 -1.36
CA GLN A 7 -7.59 -37.18 -2.76
C GLN A 7 -6.26 -36.82 -3.44
N GLY A 8 -5.10 -37.01 -2.77
CA GLY A 8 -3.77 -36.77 -3.32
C GLY A 8 -3.30 -35.30 -3.31
N TYR A 9 -4.08 -34.37 -2.73
CA TYR A 9 -3.63 -32.97 -2.66
C TYR A 9 -2.50 -32.80 -1.64
N LYS A 10 -1.37 -32.23 -2.08
CA LYS A 10 -0.25 -31.85 -1.22
C LYS A 10 -0.64 -30.65 -0.35
N LEU A 11 -0.86 -30.89 0.94
CA LEU A 11 -1.08 -29.84 1.92
C LEU A 11 0.25 -29.30 2.46
N GLY A 12 0.24 -28.04 2.91
CA GLY A 12 1.39 -27.42 3.58
C GLY A 12 1.75 -28.12 4.91
N ASN A 13 2.93 -27.80 5.44
CA ASN A 13 3.37 -28.35 6.72
C ASN A 13 2.54 -27.75 7.88
N PRO A 14 1.81 -28.56 8.67
CA PRO A 14 0.98 -28.08 9.77
C PRO A 14 1.77 -27.45 10.92
N LYS A 15 3.09 -27.72 11.02
CA LYS A 15 4.00 -27.14 12.00
C LYS A 15 4.84 -25.99 11.42
N ALA A 16 4.51 -25.48 10.23
CA ALA A 16 5.24 -24.36 9.65
C ALA A 16 5.13 -23.13 10.55
N THR A 17 6.27 -22.54 10.90
CA THR A 17 6.37 -21.29 11.65
C THR A 17 7.19 -20.28 10.87
N PHE A 18 6.90 -19.00 11.04
CA PHE A 18 7.71 -17.94 10.45
C PHE A 18 8.89 -17.64 11.36
N THR A 19 10.11 -17.63 10.81
CA THR A 19 11.28 -17.11 11.53
C THR A 19 11.26 -15.58 11.56
N ASN A 20 12.06 -14.97 12.45
CA ASN A 20 12.24 -13.51 12.47
C ASN A 20 12.76 -13.00 11.12
N ASP A 21 13.70 -13.70 10.50
CA ASP A 21 14.28 -13.31 9.21
C ASP A 21 13.25 -13.33 8.08
N MET A 22 12.37 -14.34 8.05
CA MET A 22 11.27 -14.40 7.09
C MET A 22 10.33 -13.21 7.24
N ARG A 23 10.01 -12.83 8.49
CA ARG A 23 9.18 -11.65 8.77
C ARG A 23 9.86 -10.35 8.35
N ALA A 24 11.16 -10.21 8.63
CA ALA A 24 11.95 -9.04 8.25
C ALA A 24 12.02 -8.90 6.72
N LYS A 25 12.36 -9.98 6.02
CA LYS A 25 12.39 -10.01 4.55
C LYS A 25 11.05 -9.63 3.93
N ALA A 26 9.95 -10.21 4.43
CA ALA A 26 8.62 -9.87 3.94
C ALA A 26 8.27 -8.39 4.18
N SER A 27 8.66 -7.84 5.32
CA SER A 27 8.42 -6.43 5.67
C SER A 27 9.23 -5.48 4.78
N ASN A 28 10.48 -5.83 4.47
CA ASN A 28 11.33 -5.06 3.57
C ASN A 28 10.76 -5.04 2.14
N VAL A 29 10.41 -6.21 1.60
CA VAL A 29 9.79 -6.29 0.26
C VAL A 29 8.50 -5.48 0.17
N LYS A 30 7.66 -5.51 1.22
CA LYS A 30 6.44 -4.69 1.28
C LYS A 30 6.73 -3.19 1.30
N ARG A 31 7.78 -2.77 2.02
CA ARG A 31 8.22 -1.38 2.07
C ARG A 31 8.75 -0.92 0.72
N ASP A 32 9.60 -1.72 0.10
CA ASP A 32 10.21 -1.43 -1.19
C ASP A 32 9.14 -1.30 -2.27
N LYS A 33 8.20 -2.26 -2.36
CA LYS A 33 7.07 -2.20 -3.29
C LYS A 33 6.21 -0.94 -3.09
N ALA A 34 6.03 -0.50 -1.86
CA ALA A 34 5.25 0.72 -1.59
C ALA A 34 6.02 1.99 -1.99
N ASN A 35 7.34 2.00 -1.81
CA ASN A 35 8.22 3.13 -2.12
C ASN A 35 8.49 3.26 -3.62
N THR A 36 8.61 2.15 -4.35
CA THR A 36 8.86 2.12 -5.81
C THR A 36 7.58 2.20 -6.63
N ASN A 37 6.41 2.32 -6.00
CA ASN A 37 5.16 2.38 -6.72
C ASN A 37 5.05 3.72 -7.50
N PRO A 38 4.99 3.69 -8.84
CA PRO A 38 5.03 4.91 -9.65
C PRO A 38 3.79 5.79 -9.43
N ASN A 39 2.62 5.18 -9.17
CA ASN A 39 1.40 5.92 -8.91
C ASN A 39 1.50 6.71 -7.60
N ASN A 40 2.00 6.08 -6.54
CA ASN A 40 2.24 6.75 -5.27
C ASN A 40 3.30 7.84 -5.39
N ALA A 41 4.35 7.63 -6.18
CA ALA A 41 5.40 8.63 -6.41
C ALA A 41 4.85 9.89 -7.11
N ARG A 42 4.04 9.71 -8.16
CA ARG A 42 3.35 10.81 -8.85
C ARG A 42 2.37 11.53 -7.93
N ALA A 43 1.53 10.78 -7.22
CA ALA A 43 0.59 11.34 -6.26
C ALA A 43 1.30 12.09 -5.13
N LYS A 44 2.45 11.60 -4.64
CA LYS A 44 3.27 12.26 -3.60
C LYS A 44 3.64 13.68 -4.00
N ALA A 45 4.17 13.87 -5.22
CA ALA A 45 4.60 15.18 -5.71
C ALA A 45 3.42 16.18 -5.78
N VAL A 46 2.25 15.70 -6.18
CA VAL A 46 1.04 16.53 -6.18
C VAL A 46 0.55 16.81 -4.76
N ILE A 47 0.53 15.81 -3.88
CA ILE A 47 0.13 15.98 -2.47
C ILE A 47 1.03 16.99 -1.77
N SER A 48 2.34 16.98 -1.99
CA SER A 48 3.25 17.96 -1.37
C SER A 48 2.95 19.38 -1.81
N ASN A 49 2.63 19.60 -3.09
CA ASN A 49 2.24 20.92 -3.59
C ASN A 49 0.86 21.34 -3.06
N LEU A 50 -0.09 20.40 -3.00
CA LEU A 50 -1.44 20.72 -2.52
C LEU A 50 -1.49 20.91 -1.00
N LEU A 51 -0.53 20.41 -0.22
CA LEU A 51 -0.47 20.64 1.22
C LEU A 51 -0.15 22.10 1.57
N THR A 52 0.50 22.84 0.67
CA THR A 52 0.75 24.29 0.87
C THR A 52 -0.48 25.13 0.49
N GLU A 53 -1.33 24.62 -0.41
CA GLU A 53 -2.50 25.34 -0.93
C GLU A 53 -3.83 24.94 -0.27
N ARG A 54 -3.97 23.68 0.16
CA ARG A 54 -5.21 23.07 0.64
C ARG A 54 -5.02 22.48 2.02
N ASN A 55 -6.00 22.72 2.88
CA ASN A 55 -5.90 22.38 4.30
C ASN A 55 -6.33 20.95 4.62
N THR A 56 -7.17 20.32 3.78
CA THR A 56 -7.78 19.02 4.14
C THR A 56 -7.40 17.87 3.21
N GLN A 57 -7.20 16.70 3.82
CA GLN A 57 -6.92 15.44 3.11
C GLN A 57 -8.07 15.07 2.14
N SER A 58 -9.30 15.46 2.48
CA SER A 58 -10.49 15.23 1.65
C SER A 58 -10.48 16.05 0.37
N GLU A 59 -10.04 17.31 0.42
CA GLU A 59 -9.90 18.16 -0.78
C GLU A 59 -8.78 17.69 -1.69
N ILE A 60 -7.64 17.28 -1.10
CA ILE A 60 -6.54 16.66 -1.84
C ILE A 60 -7.03 15.39 -2.53
N THR A 61 -7.81 14.56 -1.84
CA THR A 61 -8.40 13.34 -2.41
C THR A 61 -9.30 13.65 -3.61
N ARG A 62 -10.20 14.63 -3.47
CA ARG A 62 -11.08 15.05 -4.58
C ARG A 62 -10.27 15.52 -5.78
N TYR A 63 -9.21 16.30 -5.55
CA TYR A 63 -8.32 16.75 -6.63
C TYR A 63 -7.65 15.59 -7.36
N LEU A 64 -7.03 14.68 -6.61
CA LEU A 64 -6.34 13.53 -7.17
C LEU A 64 -7.30 12.71 -8.04
N ASN A 65 -8.49 12.41 -7.53
CA ASN A 65 -9.48 11.62 -8.26
C ASN A 65 -10.02 12.35 -9.50
N ALA A 66 -10.28 13.65 -9.40
CA ALA A 66 -10.76 14.46 -10.52
C ALA A 66 -9.72 14.57 -11.66
N ASN A 67 -8.43 14.55 -11.31
CA ASN A 67 -7.32 14.61 -12.27
C ASN A 67 -6.81 13.22 -12.69
N GLY A 68 -7.56 12.15 -12.40
CA GLY A 68 -7.25 10.79 -12.86
C GLY A 68 -6.10 10.10 -12.13
N PHE A 69 -5.62 10.62 -11.00
CA PHE A 69 -4.62 9.93 -10.19
C PHE A 69 -5.22 8.67 -9.58
N GLN A 70 -4.47 7.57 -9.66
CA GLN A 70 -4.86 6.29 -9.10
C GLN A 70 -3.93 5.88 -7.96
N SER A 71 -4.45 5.11 -7.02
CA SER A 71 -3.66 4.49 -5.96
C SER A 71 -2.74 3.39 -6.51
N SER A 72 -1.91 2.83 -5.64
CA SER A 72 -1.04 1.69 -5.96
C SER A 72 -1.76 0.44 -6.49
N THR A 73 -3.08 0.35 -6.31
CA THR A 73 -3.92 -0.75 -6.79
C THR A 73 -4.79 -0.38 -8.01
N GLY A 74 -4.56 0.80 -8.62
CA GLY A 74 -5.33 1.28 -9.77
C GLY A 74 -6.72 1.83 -9.43
N LYS A 75 -7.05 1.97 -8.13
CA LYS A 75 -8.34 2.49 -7.65
C LYS A 75 -8.25 3.96 -7.29
N GLN A 76 -9.40 4.64 -7.17
CA GLN A 76 -9.48 6.00 -6.65
C GLN A 76 -8.86 6.12 -5.25
N PHE A 77 -8.34 7.30 -4.94
CA PHE A 77 -7.85 7.63 -3.62
C PHE A 77 -9.00 7.79 -2.62
N THR A 78 -8.69 7.42 -1.38
CA THR A 78 -9.50 7.74 -0.20
C THR A 78 -8.74 8.72 0.69
N PRO A 79 -9.42 9.52 1.53
CA PRO A 79 -8.73 10.43 2.46
C PRO A 79 -7.74 9.70 3.36
N LYS A 80 -8.07 8.48 3.79
CA LYS A 80 -7.17 7.61 4.57
C LYS A 80 -5.93 7.18 3.79
N ALA A 81 -6.05 6.93 2.48
CA ALA A 81 -4.90 6.62 1.63
C ALA A 81 -3.98 7.84 1.49
N VAL A 82 -4.55 9.03 1.30
CA VAL A 82 -3.79 10.30 1.26
C VAL A 82 -3.07 10.53 2.59
N ALA A 83 -3.76 10.38 3.73
CA ALA A 83 -3.16 10.52 5.06
C ALA A 83 -1.96 9.57 5.27
N ARG A 84 -2.07 8.32 4.81
CA ARG A 84 -0.98 7.34 4.88
C ARG A 84 0.22 7.74 4.02
N LEU A 85 0.00 8.36 2.85
CA LEU A 85 1.09 8.84 2.01
C LEU A 85 1.81 10.04 2.65
N ILE A 86 1.04 10.96 3.23
CA ILE A 86 1.58 12.11 3.98
C ILE A 86 2.49 11.64 5.12
N GLN A 87 2.00 10.72 5.95
CA GLN A 87 2.77 10.16 7.06
C GLN A 87 3.99 9.38 6.58
N ARG A 88 3.82 8.54 5.54
CA ARG A 88 4.91 7.69 5.02
C ARG A 88 6.08 8.50 4.47
N TYR A 89 5.79 9.60 3.78
CA TYR A 89 6.81 10.42 3.13
C TYR A 89 7.20 11.66 3.93
N ASN A 90 6.69 11.78 5.17
CA ASN A 90 6.94 12.92 6.05
C ASN A 90 6.73 14.27 5.35
N LEU A 91 5.55 14.43 4.72
CA LEU A 91 5.19 15.63 3.96
C LEU A 91 4.63 16.77 4.85
N LYS A 92 4.59 16.56 6.16
CA LYS A 92 4.23 17.54 7.18
C LYS A 92 5.39 17.70 8.15
#